data_AF-A0A154NXI4-F1
#
_entry.id   AF-A0A154NXI4-F1
#
_cell.length_a   1.000
_cell.length_b   1.000
_cell.length_c   1.000
_cell.angle_alpha   90.00
_cell.angle_beta   90.00
_cell.angle_gamma   90.00
#
_symmetry.space_group_name_H-M   'P 1'
#
loop_
_entity.id
_entity.type
_entity.pdbx_description
1 polymer ?
#
loop_
_entity_poly.entity_id
_entity_poly.type
_entity_poly.pdbx_seq_one_letter_code
_entity_poly.pdbx_strand_id
1 'polypeptide(L)'
;MSDVCKKNYIRDIYRKIEGAVLVSQNEKDHDCTITFQTHSILQRFMLRFDQLQLDCNDHLYIYDGAHAVSSYKVKICDKSKCQGPIKYYWSLDCTPVYKNPGDCCPQSYDCSHLNKLSKDKCYVNGHEYSINETLREEDANACDIECRCMNSDSDNGDAVFICAGTDCAFPGEQPNCFFRHTPNSCCGGTQVCLKEGEERATCEVDGKIYKDGEYFEPKSDPELDCYCMPGYKGENVEPFCKRPKHRYCSPLFRNPGSVLKQCAPVFYDGQNSRTDCSYATRCPNANDTIIHKHDNTKAIETDEGKMCRFGDLLMHIGDELKEGTDPQSSCMKCVCELPPHPTCQKRTDRECGFLWNLSDDMVTVEPTDSITPIA
;
A
#
# COMPACT_ATOMS: atom_id res chain seq x y z
N MET A 1 -17.56 -30.82 -8.53
CA MET A 1 -16.87 -29.93 -9.49
C MET A 1 -17.70 -29.89 -10.76
N SER A 2 -18.29 -28.74 -11.09
CA SER A 2 -18.98 -28.52 -12.36
C SER A 2 -18.14 -27.59 -13.22
N ASP A 3 -17.82 -28.03 -14.44
CA ASP A 3 -17.15 -27.19 -15.45
C ASP A 3 -18.06 -26.00 -15.77
N VAL A 4 -17.58 -24.78 -15.53
CA VAL A 4 -18.36 -23.53 -15.64
C VAL A 4 -18.39 -23.03 -17.08
N CYS A 5 -17.34 -23.36 -17.82
CA CYS A 5 -17.02 -22.69 -19.07
C CYS A 5 -17.41 -23.59 -20.25
N LYS A 6 -18.08 -22.99 -21.24
CA LYS A 6 -18.76 -23.73 -22.32
C LYS A 6 -17.72 -24.29 -23.30
N LYS A 7 -17.58 -25.62 -23.38
CA LYS A 7 -16.82 -26.30 -24.46
C LYS A 7 -17.63 -26.50 -25.75
N ASN A 8 -18.96 -26.39 -25.71
CA ASN A 8 -19.87 -26.43 -26.86
C ASN A 8 -21.21 -25.74 -26.52
N TYR A 9 -21.87 -25.19 -27.55
CA TYR A 9 -23.14 -24.44 -27.47
C TYR A 9 -24.33 -25.35 -27.12
N ILE A 10 -24.47 -25.74 -25.85
CA ILE A 10 -25.68 -26.41 -25.35
C ILE A 10 -26.45 -25.42 -24.46
N ARG A 11 -27.77 -25.40 -24.69
CA ARG A 11 -28.81 -24.54 -24.10
C ARG A 11 -28.54 -24.17 -22.64
N ASP A 12 -28.74 -22.89 -22.33
CA ASP A 12 -28.64 -22.30 -20.99
C ASP A 12 -29.55 -23.04 -20.00
N ILE A 13 -28.98 -23.94 -19.21
CA ILE A 13 -29.70 -24.66 -18.16
C ILE A 13 -29.75 -23.75 -16.94
N TYR A 14 -30.95 -23.28 -16.59
CA TYR A 14 -31.20 -22.60 -15.32
C TYR A 14 -30.86 -23.55 -14.17
N ARG A 15 -29.88 -23.18 -13.34
CA ARG A 15 -29.48 -23.99 -12.17
C ARG A 15 -29.77 -23.20 -10.89
N LYS A 16 -30.53 -23.81 -9.99
CA LYS A 16 -30.54 -23.38 -8.58
C LYS A 16 -29.19 -23.81 -8.00
N ILE A 17 -28.38 -22.86 -7.57
CA ILE A 17 -27.08 -23.14 -6.96
C ILE A 17 -27.12 -22.64 -5.52
N GLU A 18 -27.09 -23.58 -4.57
CA GLU A 18 -26.92 -23.30 -3.14
C GLU A 18 -25.43 -23.47 -2.82
N GLY A 19 -24.67 -22.37 -2.87
CA GLY A 19 -23.21 -22.40 -2.77
C GLY A 19 -22.54 -22.96 -4.03
N ALA A 20 -21.77 -22.12 -4.72
CA ALA A 20 -20.96 -22.53 -5.87
C ALA A 20 -19.50 -22.25 -5.59
N VAL A 21 -18.64 -23.26 -5.73
CA VAL A 21 -17.19 -23.04 -5.84
C VAL A 21 -16.88 -22.94 -7.33
N LEU A 22 -16.50 -21.74 -7.78
CA LEU A 22 -16.08 -21.49 -9.16
C LEU A 22 -14.57 -21.62 -9.23
N VAL A 23 -14.09 -22.50 -10.09
CA VAL A 23 -12.65 -22.71 -10.30
C VAL A 23 -12.39 -22.54 -11.79
N SER A 24 -11.70 -21.47 -12.16
CA SER A 24 -11.12 -21.28 -13.50
C SER A 24 -9.62 -21.54 -13.39
N GLN A 25 -9.07 -22.42 -14.23
CA GLN A 25 -7.64 -22.71 -14.27
C GLN A 25 -7.14 -22.72 -15.72
N ASN A 26 -6.26 -21.78 -16.06
CA ASN A 26 -5.61 -21.69 -17.37
C ASN A 26 -6.57 -21.65 -18.56
N GLU A 27 -7.73 -21.03 -18.39
CA GLU A 27 -8.74 -20.91 -19.43
C GLU A 27 -8.46 -19.70 -20.32
N LYS A 28 -7.91 -19.94 -21.52
CA LYS A 28 -7.76 -18.89 -22.54
C LYS A 28 -9.03 -18.81 -23.37
N ASP A 29 -9.56 -17.60 -23.56
CA ASP A 29 -10.66 -17.30 -24.48
C ASP A 29 -11.99 -18.04 -24.21
N HIS A 30 -12.36 -18.24 -22.94
CA HIS A 30 -13.65 -18.83 -22.56
C HIS A 30 -14.62 -17.82 -21.96
N ASP A 31 -15.85 -17.76 -22.50
CA ASP A 31 -16.96 -17.01 -21.91
C ASP A 31 -17.70 -17.92 -20.90
N CYS A 32 -17.41 -17.67 -19.63
CA CYS A 32 -17.95 -18.39 -18.50
C CYS A 32 -19.16 -17.65 -17.93
N THR A 33 -20.35 -17.93 -18.48
CA THR A 33 -21.60 -17.33 -17.98
C THR A 33 -22.31 -18.26 -16.98
N ILE A 34 -22.60 -17.75 -15.78
CA ILE A 34 -23.46 -18.42 -14.79
C ILE A 34 -24.64 -17.52 -14.44
N THR A 35 -25.85 -18.08 -14.53
CA THR A 35 -27.08 -17.40 -14.15
C THR A 35 -27.64 -18.05 -12.89
N PHE A 36 -27.95 -17.23 -11.89
CA PHE A 36 -28.64 -17.63 -10.66
C PHE A 36 -30.02 -16.97 -10.64
N GLN A 37 -31.03 -17.65 -10.10
CA GLN A 37 -32.37 -17.10 -9.92
C GLN A 37 -32.76 -17.13 -8.44
N THR A 38 -33.21 -15.99 -7.92
CA THR A 38 -33.81 -15.89 -6.59
C THR A 38 -35.32 -16.12 -6.69
N HIS A 39 -35.95 -16.52 -5.59
CA HIS A 39 -37.41 -16.71 -5.56
C HIS A 39 -38.18 -15.38 -5.48
N SER A 40 -37.50 -14.26 -5.24
CA SER A 40 -38.13 -12.94 -5.11
C SER A 40 -37.19 -11.80 -5.51
N ILE A 41 -37.77 -10.77 -6.13
CA ILE A 41 -37.11 -9.55 -6.60
C ILE A 41 -36.71 -8.57 -5.48
N LEU A 42 -37.15 -8.81 -4.24
CA LEU A 42 -36.96 -7.89 -3.10
C LEU A 42 -35.75 -8.25 -2.21
N GLN A 43 -34.98 -9.28 -2.56
CA GLN A 43 -33.85 -9.72 -1.75
C GLN A 43 -32.56 -9.05 -2.22
N ARG A 44 -31.85 -8.38 -1.30
CA ARG A 44 -30.45 -7.97 -1.53
C ARG A 44 -29.60 -9.24 -1.62
N PHE A 45 -28.85 -9.38 -2.70
CA PHE A 45 -27.95 -10.50 -2.89
C PHE A 45 -26.52 -10.08 -2.57
N MET A 46 -25.83 -10.87 -1.75
CA MET A 46 -24.43 -10.67 -1.42
C MET A 46 -23.62 -11.80 -2.08
N LEU A 47 -22.68 -11.42 -2.94
CA LEU A 47 -21.68 -12.33 -3.46
C LEU A 47 -20.48 -12.30 -2.52
N ARG A 48 -20.23 -13.41 -1.84
CA ARG A 48 -19.00 -13.64 -1.08
C ARG A 48 -18.16 -14.66 -1.82
N PHE A 49 -16.90 -14.34 -2.04
CA PHE A 49 -15.92 -15.26 -2.61
C PHE A 49 -15.01 -15.72 -1.48
N ASP A 50 -14.89 -17.03 -1.27
CA ASP A 50 -13.87 -17.57 -0.37
C ASP A 50 -12.48 -17.49 -1.02
N GLN A 51 -12.41 -17.58 -2.36
CA GLN A 51 -11.22 -17.33 -3.15
C GLN A 51 -11.63 -16.86 -4.56
N LEU A 52 -11.09 -15.73 -5.02
CA LEU A 52 -11.27 -15.22 -6.39
C LEU A 52 -9.89 -14.88 -6.97
N GLN A 53 -9.49 -15.58 -8.03
CA GLN A 53 -8.25 -15.32 -8.76
C GLN A 53 -8.61 -15.00 -10.20
N LEU A 54 -8.28 -13.78 -10.64
CA LEU A 54 -8.48 -13.30 -12.01
C LEU A 54 -7.11 -13.03 -12.62
N ASP A 55 -6.87 -13.53 -13.83
CA ASP A 55 -5.69 -13.19 -14.60
C ASP A 55 -5.77 -11.77 -15.20
N CYS A 56 -4.79 -11.38 -16.03
CA CYS A 56 -4.69 -10.02 -16.57
C CYS A 56 -5.80 -9.67 -17.58
N ASN A 57 -6.39 -10.70 -18.19
CA ASN A 57 -7.42 -10.60 -19.21
C ASN A 57 -8.80 -11.01 -18.67
N ASP A 58 -8.82 -11.65 -17.51
CA ASP A 58 -10.05 -12.06 -16.85
C ASP A 58 -10.85 -10.88 -16.32
N HIS A 59 -12.15 -10.96 -16.55
CA HIS A 59 -13.11 -9.98 -16.09
C HIS A 59 -14.33 -10.69 -15.54
N LEU A 60 -14.65 -10.41 -14.28
CA LEU A 60 -15.89 -10.89 -13.68
C LEU A 60 -16.95 -9.79 -13.77
N TYR A 61 -17.92 -9.99 -14.65
CA TYR A 61 -19.05 -9.08 -14.83
C TYR A 61 -20.28 -9.61 -14.09
N ILE A 62 -20.94 -8.76 -13.32
CA ILE A 62 -22.18 -9.08 -12.60
C ILE A 62 -23.31 -8.28 -13.25
N TYR A 63 -24.31 -8.98 -13.77
CA TYR A 63 -25.50 -8.40 -14.40
C TYR A 63 -26.71 -8.57 -13.48
N ASP A 64 -27.58 -7.57 -13.47
CA ASP A 64 -28.89 -7.64 -12.82
C ASP A 64 -29.92 -8.10 -13.85
N GLY A 65 -29.80 -9.36 -14.26
CA GLY A 65 -30.62 -9.96 -15.32
C GLY A 65 -30.23 -11.40 -15.62
N ALA A 66 -31.15 -12.15 -16.23
CA ALA A 66 -30.95 -13.57 -16.53
C ALA A 66 -29.91 -13.84 -17.63
N HIS A 67 -29.53 -12.81 -18.38
CA HIS A 67 -28.61 -12.90 -19.51
C HIS A 67 -27.57 -11.77 -19.47
N ALA A 68 -26.34 -12.05 -19.90
CA ALA A 68 -25.24 -11.10 -20.03
C ALA A 68 -25.39 -10.18 -21.26
N VAL A 69 -26.57 -9.53 -21.40
CA VAL A 69 -26.96 -8.74 -22.59
C VAL A 69 -27.21 -7.27 -22.23
N SER A 70 -27.33 -6.95 -20.94
CA SER A 70 -27.53 -5.59 -20.44
C SER A 70 -26.21 -4.96 -19.95
N SER A 71 -26.24 -3.70 -19.52
CA SER A 71 -25.10 -3.10 -18.81
C SER A 71 -24.83 -3.87 -17.51
N TYR A 72 -23.60 -4.34 -17.32
CA TYR A 72 -23.19 -4.92 -16.04
C TYR A 72 -23.33 -3.89 -14.92
N LYS A 73 -23.63 -4.37 -13.71
CA LYS A 73 -23.71 -3.55 -12.49
C LYS A 73 -22.37 -3.47 -11.77
N VAL A 74 -21.55 -4.51 -11.85
CA VAL A 74 -20.23 -4.57 -11.22
C VAL A 74 -19.27 -5.29 -12.17
N LYS A 75 -18.05 -4.77 -12.31
CA LYS A 75 -16.91 -5.46 -12.92
C LYS A 75 -15.82 -5.62 -11.86
N ILE A 76 -15.45 -6.86 -11.54
CA ILE A 76 -14.33 -7.16 -10.65
C ILE A 76 -13.13 -7.50 -11.51
N CYS A 77 -11.98 -6.90 -11.20
CA CYS A 77 -10.72 -7.07 -11.89
C CYS A 77 -9.55 -6.95 -10.90
N ASP A 78 -8.40 -7.51 -11.26
CA ASP A 78 -7.21 -7.51 -10.41
C ASP A 78 -6.43 -6.18 -10.51
N LYS A 79 -6.70 -5.28 -9.56
CA LYS A 79 -6.02 -3.98 -9.46
C LYS A 79 -4.53 -4.08 -9.12
N SER A 80 -4.05 -5.22 -8.62
CA SER A 80 -2.64 -5.40 -8.26
C SER A 80 -1.68 -5.33 -9.46
N LYS A 81 -2.22 -5.46 -10.68
CA LYS A 81 -1.47 -5.44 -11.95
C LYS A 81 -1.36 -4.06 -12.59
N CYS A 82 -2.07 -3.07 -12.06
CA CYS A 82 -2.06 -1.71 -12.60
C CYS A 82 -0.73 -0.99 -12.32
N GLN A 83 -0.24 -0.17 -13.25
CA GLN A 83 1.05 0.53 -13.08
C GLN A 83 0.93 1.71 -12.09
N GLY A 84 2.08 2.17 -11.59
CA GLY A 84 2.19 3.36 -10.76
C GLY A 84 1.89 3.18 -9.26
N PRO A 85 1.97 4.29 -8.50
CA PRO A 85 2.03 4.26 -7.05
C PRO A 85 0.61 4.31 -6.46
N ILE A 86 -0.20 3.29 -6.73
CA ILE A 86 -1.64 3.30 -6.43
C ILE A 86 -1.93 3.49 -4.94
N LYS A 87 -1.22 2.79 -4.06
CA LYS A 87 -1.37 2.95 -2.61
C LYS A 87 -1.04 4.37 -2.14
N TYR A 88 -0.08 5.05 -2.79
CA TYR A 88 0.27 6.43 -2.51
C TYR A 88 -0.90 7.37 -2.85
N TYR A 89 -1.45 7.31 -4.06
CA TYR A 89 -2.60 8.14 -4.46
C TYR A 89 -3.84 7.87 -3.64
N TRP A 90 -4.08 6.59 -3.36
CA TRP A 90 -5.16 6.22 -2.48
C TRP A 90 -4.96 6.89 -1.13
N SER A 91 -3.77 6.81 -0.50
CA SER A 91 -3.44 7.40 0.81
C SER A 91 -3.52 8.94 0.89
N LEU A 92 -3.63 9.60 -0.26
CA LEU A 92 -3.89 11.05 -0.40
C LEU A 92 -5.37 11.37 -0.66
N ASP A 93 -6.22 10.36 -0.68
CA ASP A 93 -7.64 10.40 -1.06
C ASP A 93 -7.85 10.99 -2.46
N CYS A 94 -6.93 10.70 -3.38
CA CYS A 94 -7.10 11.04 -4.79
C CYS A 94 -8.11 10.12 -5.47
N THR A 95 -8.86 10.68 -6.43
CA THR A 95 -9.91 9.95 -7.14
C THR A 95 -9.37 9.35 -8.44
N PRO A 96 -9.55 8.05 -8.72
CA PRO A 96 -9.09 7.44 -9.96
C PRO A 96 -9.89 7.97 -11.16
N VAL A 97 -9.20 8.27 -12.25
CA VAL A 97 -9.76 8.69 -13.53
C VAL A 97 -9.54 7.58 -14.56
N TYR A 98 -10.63 7.07 -15.12
CA TYR A 98 -10.61 5.97 -16.08
C TYR A 98 -10.85 6.48 -17.50
N LYS A 99 -10.17 5.87 -18.48
CA LYS A 99 -10.33 6.22 -19.90
C LYS A 99 -11.72 5.82 -20.40
N ASN A 100 -12.15 4.59 -20.09
CA ASN A 100 -13.46 4.07 -20.44
C ASN A 100 -14.20 3.50 -19.21
N PRO A 101 -15.54 3.56 -19.19
CA PRO A 101 -16.33 2.86 -18.19
C PRO A 101 -16.03 1.34 -18.20
N GLY A 102 -15.50 0.82 -17.09
CA GLY A 102 -15.14 -0.60 -16.97
C GLY A 102 -13.68 -0.92 -17.20
N ASP A 103 -12.81 0.07 -17.43
CA ASP A 103 -11.36 -0.18 -17.39
C ASP A 103 -10.95 -0.62 -15.99
N CYS A 104 -10.03 -1.59 -15.92
CA CYS A 104 -9.56 -2.08 -14.62
C CYS A 104 -8.63 -1.09 -13.92
N CYS A 105 -7.71 -0.54 -14.71
CA CYS A 105 -6.68 0.38 -14.24
C CYS A 105 -7.07 1.81 -14.60
N PRO A 106 -6.90 2.76 -13.67
CA PRO A 106 -7.06 4.16 -13.98
C PRO A 106 -5.99 4.60 -14.98
N GLN A 107 -6.32 5.61 -15.78
CA GLN A 107 -5.38 6.30 -16.65
C GLN A 107 -4.61 7.38 -15.89
N SER A 108 -5.22 7.99 -14.87
CA SER A 108 -4.63 8.99 -13.99
C SER A 108 -5.41 9.07 -12.67
N TYR A 109 -4.94 9.91 -11.74
CA TYR A 109 -5.67 10.27 -10.53
C TYR A 109 -5.91 11.78 -10.46
N ASP A 110 -7.10 12.17 -10.03
CA ASP A 110 -7.42 13.53 -9.65
C ASP A 110 -7.04 13.75 -8.19
N CYS A 111 -5.96 14.50 -7.99
CA CYS A 111 -5.47 14.98 -6.70
C CYS A 111 -5.64 16.50 -6.54
N SER A 112 -6.52 17.13 -7.32
CA SER A 112 -6.66 18.60 -7.37
C SER A 112 -7.10 19.23 -6.03
N HIS A 113 -7.70 18.45 -5.14
CA HIS A 113 -8.06 18.90 -3.78
C HIS A 113 -6.82 19.25 -2.95
N LEU A 114 -5.67 18.64 -3.23
CA LEU A 114 -4.41 18.88 -2.50
C LEU A 114 -3.84 20.28 -2.75
N ASN A 115 -4.18 20.90 -3.89
CA ASN A 115 -3.70 22.24 -4.25
C ASN A 115 -4.26 23.36 -3.36
N LYS A 116 -5.28 23.06 -2.56
CA LYS A 116 -5.92 24.01 -1.64
C LYS A 116 -5.34 23.95 -0.23
N LEU A 117 -4.45 22.99 0.02
CA LEU A 117 -3.84 22.79 1.32
C LEU A 117 -2.81 23.90 1.58
N SER A 118 -2.73 24.33 2.84
CA SER A 118 -1.81 25.36 3.28
C SER A 118 -0.56 24.76 3.89
N LYS A 119 0.57 25.45 3.76
CA LYS A 119 1.86 25.00 4.32
C LYS A 119 1.94 25.15 5.84
N ASP A 120 1.09 25.98 6.43
CA ASP A 120 1.06 26.31 7.86
C ASP A 120 0.05 25.48 8.67
N LYS A 121 -0.42 24.35 8.11
CA LYS A 121 -1.43 23.47 8.73
C LYS A 121 -1.13 21.99 8.50
N CYS A 122 -1.61 21.17 9.43
CA CYS A 122 -1.53 19.71 9.34
C CYS A 122 -2.88 19.11 8.94
N TYR A 123 -2.84 17.94 8.31
CA TYR A 123 -4.03 17.33 7.71
C TYR A 123 -4.10 15.82 7.99
N VAL A 124 -5.27 15.34 8.37
CA VAL A 124 -5.57 13.91 8.54
C VAL A 124 -7.07 13.70 8.42
N ASN A 125 -7.51 12.63 7.72
CA ASN A 125 -8.94 12.28 7.56
C ASN A 125 -9.85 13.43 7.09
N GLY A 126 -9.31 14.38 6.31
CA GLY A 126 -10.04 15.58 5.87
C GLY A 126 -10.20 16.68 6.93
N HIS A 127 -9.71 16.45 8.15
CA HIS A 127 -9.59 17.48 9.18
C HIS A 127 -8.32 18.30 9.00
N GLU A 128 -8.42 19.57 9.38
CA GLU A 128 -7.36 20.57 9.35
C GLU A 128 -6.99 20.97 10.78
N TYR A 129 -5.69 21.14 11.01
CA TYR A 129 -5.12 21.42 12.33
C TYR A 129 -4.21 22.65 12.26
N SER A 130 -4.42 23.58 13.19
CA SER A 130 -3.54 24.75 13.34
C SER A 130 -2.26 24.39 14.09
N ILE A 131 -1.20 25.19 13.94
CA ILE A 131 0.02 25.04 14.73
C ILE A 131 -0.29 25.04 16.23
N ASN A 132 0.32 24.08 16.94
CA ASN A 132 0.12 23.71 18.35
C ASN A 132 -1.19 22.97 18.68
N GLU A 133 -2.06 22.71 17.71
CA GLU A 133 -3.24 21.87 17.93
C GLU A 133 -2.84 20.39 18.11
N THR A 134 -3.42 19.75 19.13
CA THR A 134 -3.24 18.32 19.40
C THR A 134 -4.10 17.49 18.46
N LEU A 135 -3.55 16.38 17.98
CA LEU A 135 -4.29 15.38 17.19
C LEU A 135 -5.51 14.90 17.97
N ARG A 136 -6.69 14.92 17.34
CA ARG A 136 -7.93 14.48 17.98
C ARG A 136 -7.95 12.97 18.14
N GLU A 137 -8.63 12.49 19.18
CA GLU A 137 -8.71 11.04 19.44
C GLU A 137 -9.36 10.29 18.27
N GLU A 138 -10.35 10.86 17.59
CA GLU A 138 -10.99 10.24 16.42
C GLU A 138 -10.06 10.07 15.22
N ASP A 139 -8.94 10.79 15.16
CA ASP A 139 -7.95 10.70 14.09
C ASP A 139 -6.71 9.91 14.50
N ALA A 140 -6.49 9.67 15.79
CA ALA A 140 -5.29 9.04 16.32
C ALA A 140 -5.33 7.50 16.26
N ASN A 141 -4.32 6.91 15.63
CA ASN A 141 -3.94 5.51 15.77
C ASN A 141 -3.30 5.23 17.14
N ALA A 142 -3.13 3.95 17.47
CA ALA A 142 -2.58 3.51 18.76
C ALA A 142 -1.18 4.09 19.05
N CYS A 143 -0.38 4.34 18.01
CA CYS A 143 0.98 4.86 18.13
C CYS A 143 1.09 6.39 18.02
N ASP A 144 -0.01 7.11 17.83
CA ASP A 144 0.00 8.56 17.70
C ASP A 144 -0.01 9.24 19.07
N ILE A 145 1.02 8.96 19.86
CA ILE A 145 1.12 9.41 21.24
C ILE A 145 1.47 10.91 21.28
N GLU A 146 0.59 11.69 21.90
CA GLU A 146 0.76 13.13 22.12
C GLU A 146 1.12 13.93 20.85
N CYS A 147 0.62 13.51 19.68
CA CYS A 147 0.88 14.18 18.41
C CYS A 147 0.33 15.61 18.42
N ARG A 148 1.16 16.56 17.96
CA ARG A 148 0.79 17.96 17.76
C ARG A 148 1.21 18.45 16.40
N CYS A 149 0.41 19.32 15.81
CA CYS A 149 0.79 20.04 14.60
C CYS A 149 1.84 21.09 14.94
N MET A 150 3.03 21.02 14.34
CA MET A 150 4.16 21.90 14.62
C MET A 150 4.85 22.34 13.34
N ASN A 151 5.53 23.49 13.35
CA ASN A 151 6.44 23.86 12.27
C ASN A 151 7.71 23.03 12.35
N SER A 152 8.06 22.34 11.27
CA SER A 152 9.29 21.56 11.16
C SER A 152 10.40 22.40 10.58
N ASP A 153 11.44 22.66 11.38
CA ASP A 153 12.66 23.33 10.91
C ASP A 153 13.35 22.50 9.81
N SER A 154 13.24 21.16 9.87
CA SER A 154 13.77 20.23 8.87
C SER A 154 13.02 20.25 7.52
N ASP A 155 11.75 20.67 7.50
CA ASP A 155 10.92 20.71 6.30
C ASP A 155 10.74 22.13 5.74
N ASN A 156 11.76 22.98 5.88
CA ASN A 156 11.73 24.40 5.49
C ASN A 156 10.59 25.19 6.17
N GLY A 157 10.20 24.82 7.38
CA GLY A 157 9.13 25.47 8.14
C GLY A 157 7.72 25.01 7.77
N ASP A 158 7.55 23.95 6.99
CA ASP A 158 6.23 23.36 6.72
C ASP A 158 5.65 22.74 8.00
N ALA A 159 4.33 22.81 8.15
CA ALA A 159 3.61 22.24 9.29
C ALA A 159 3.51 20.72 9.17
N VAL A 160 3.81 19.99 10.24
CA VAL A 160 3.76 18.52 10.29
C VAL A 160 3.32 18.05 11.68
N PHE A 161 2.71 16.86 11.75
CA PHE A 161 2.48 16.22 13.04
C PHE A 161 3.80 15.71 13.62
N ILE A 162 4.16 16.22 14.79
CA ILE A 162 5.26 15.71 15.61
C ILE A 162 4.65 14.98 16.79
N CYS A 163 4.98 13.69 16.90
CA CYS A 163 4.48 12.79 17.95
C CYS A 163 5.58 12.44 18.93
N ALA A 164 5.19 12.11 20.17
CA ALA A 164 6.13 11.59 21.15
C ALA A 164 6.68 10.24 20.67
N GLY A 165 8.01 10.14 20.56
CA GLY A 165 8.66 8.86 20.35
C GLY A 165 8.31 7.94 21.52
N THR A 166 7.74 6.78 21.21
CA THR A 166 7.46 5.77 22.24
C THR A 166 8.61 4.77 22.24
N ASP A 167 9.40 4.77 23.30
CA ASP A 167 10.44 3.77 23.52
C ASP A 167 9.78 2.45 23.89
N CYS A 168 9.58 1.59 22.89
CA CYS A 168 9.09 0.25 23.14
C CYS A 168 10.18 -0.56 23.84
N ALA A 169 10.00 -0.81 25.14
CA ALA A 169 10.87 -1.70 25.88
C ALA A 169 10.63 -3.14 25.40
N PHE A 170 11.64 -3.75 24.79
CA PHE A 170 11.66 -5.17 24.47
C PHE A 170 12.54 -5.90 25.49
N PRO A 171 12.07 -6.13 26.72
CA PRO A 171 12.83 -6.91 27.67
C PRO A 171 13.07 -8.31 27.06
N GLY A 172 14.26 -8.86 27.30
CA GLY A 172 14.65 -10.14 26.71
C GLY A 172 13.62 -11.23 26.94
N GLU A 173 13.45 -12.10 25.94
CA GLU A 173 12.49 -13.21 26.00
C GLU A 173 12.79 -14.09 27.22
N GLN A 174 11.88 -14.08 28.20
CA GLN A 174 11.92 -15.06 29.27
C GLN A 174 11.53 -16.42 28.69
N PRO A 175 12.17 -17.53 29.12
CA PRO A 175 11.80 -18.87 28.69
C PRO A 175 10.30 -19.11 28.91
N ASN A 176 9.61 -19.62 27.89
CA ASN A 176 8.16 -19.89 27.87
C ASN A 176 7.24 -18.66 27.98
N CYS A 177 7.75 -17.44 27.78
CA CYS A 177 6.94 -16.23 27.72
C CYS A 177 6.97 -15.57 26.34
N PHE A 178 5.92 -14.83 26.00
CA PHE A 178 5.80 -14.05 24.77
C PHE A 178 5.01 -12.77 25.00
N PHE A 179 5.09 -11.81 24.10
CA PHE A 179 4.30 -10.58 24.16
C PHE A 179 3.03 -10.72 23.31
N ARG A 180 1.86 -10.54 23.93
CA ARG A 180 0.57 -10.55 23.23
C ARG A 180 0.17 -9.15 22.79
N HIS A 181 0.48 -8.82 21.54
CA HIS A 181 0.10 -7.55 20.93
C HIS A 181 -1.41 -7.50 20.63
N THR A 182 -1.95 -6.29 20.59
CA THR A 182 -3.34 -6.03 20.22
C THR A 182 -3.42 -4.86 19.23
N PRO A 183 -4.49 -4.75 18.44
CA PRO A 183 -4.67 -3.59 17.55
C PRO A 183 -4.76 -2.22 18.27
N ASN A 184 -4.92 -2.21 19.59
CA ASN A 184 -5.01 -0.98 20.40
C ASN A 184 -3.69 -0.60 21.10
N SER A 185 -2.63 -1.41 20.97
CA SER A 185 -1.36 -1.18 21.68
C SER A 185 -0.25 -0.75 20.73
N CYS A 186 0.44 0.35 21.03
CA CYS A 186 1.61 0.77 20.25
C CYS A 186 2.87 -0.06 20.54
N CYS A 187 3.32 -0.08 21.79
CA CYS A 187 4.65 -0.57 22.16
C CYS A 187 4.67 -1.90 22.91
N GLY A 188 4.37 -2.97 22.19
CA GLY A 188 4.46 -4.29 22.81
C GLY A 188 3.20 -4.66 23.57
N GLY A 189 2.88 -5.93 23.50
CA GLY A 189 1.76 -6.53 24.20
C GLY A 189 1.95 -6.69 25.70
N THR A 190 0.94 -7.26 26.36
CA THR A 190 1.12 -7.84 27.71
C THR A 190 2.02 -9.06 27.61
N GLN A 191 3.00 -9.21 28.50
CA GLN A 191 3.78 -10.44 28.58
C GLN A 191 2.89 -11.59 29.10
N VAL A 192 2.88 -12.69 28.38
CA VAL A 192 2.12 -13.91 28.70
C VAL A 192 3.11 -15.04 28.83
N CYS A 193 3.11 -15.73 29.97
CA CYS A 193 3.95 -16.89 30.24
C CYS A 193 3.10 -18.15 30.29
N LEU A 194 3.49 -19.16 29.52
CA LEU A 194 2.82 -20.45 29.49
C LEU A 194 3.20 -21.27 30.72
N LYS A 195 2.21 -21.92 31.33
CA LYS A 195 2.45 -22.92 32.37
C LYS A 195 3.00 -24.21 31.75
N GLU A 196 3.62 -25.05 32.57
CA GLU A 196 4.08 -26.36 32.12
C GLU A 196 2.90 -27.17 31.55
N GLY A 197 3.05 -27.64 30.30
CA GLY A 197 2.00 -28.36 29.57
C GLY A 197 0.94 -27.46 28.89
N GLU A 198 1.04 -26.14 28.99
CA GLU A 198 0.18 -25.20 28.27
C GLU A 198 0.73 -24.90 26.87
N GLU A 199 -0.11 -25.01 25.85
CA GLU A 199 0.25 -24.67 24.47
C GLU A 199 -0.15 -23.24 24.13
N ARG A 200 0.70 -22.54 23.36
CA ARG A 200 0.37 -21.20 22.84
C ARG A 200 -0.79 -21.33 21.86
N ALA A 201 -1.83 -20.51 22.05
CA ALA A 201 -2.97 -20.49 21.12
C ALA A 201 -2.50 -20.13 19.70
N THR A 202 -3.21 -20.68 18.72
CA THR A 202 -2.92 -20.47 17.30
C THR A 202 -4.16 -20.00 16.54
N CYS A 203 -3.92 -19.30 15.45
CA CYS A 203 -4.94 -18.80 14.53
C CYS A 203 -4.57 -19.26 13.12
N GLU A 204 -5.53 -19.83 12.40
CA GLU A 204 -5.36 -20.16 10.98
C GLU A 204 -6.00 -19.06 10.13
N VAL A 205 -5.20 -18.38 9.31
CA VAL A 205 -5.64 -17.28 8.44
C VAL A 205 -5.00 -17.47 7.07
N ASP A 206 -5.81 -17.48 6.02
CA ASP A 206 -5.36 -17.62 4.62
C ASP A 206 -4.42 -18.81 4.37
N GLY A 207 -4.62 -19.91 5.10
CA GLY A 207 -3.81 -21.12 5.04
C GLY A 207 -2.46 -21.05 5.77
N LYS A 208 -2.22 -19.99 6.56
CA LYS A 208 -1.05 -19.82 7.42
C LYS A 208 -1.45 -19.88 8.90
N ILE A 209 -0.63 -20.55 9.70
CA ILE A 209 -0.81 -20.63 11.15
C ILE A 209 0.02 -19.53 11.81
N TYR A 210 -0.65 -18.72 12.63
CA TYR A 210 -0.09 -17.67 13.46
C TYR A 210 -0.19 -18.08 14.93
N LYS A 211 0.77 -17.66 15.75
CA LYS A 211 0.77 -17.86 17.20
C LYS A 211 0.24 -16.62 17.91
N ASP A 212 -0.37 -16.83 19.07
CA ASP A 212 -0.91 -15.75 19.93
C ASP A 212 0.06 -14.57 20.10
N GLY A 213 -0.33 -13.36 19.70
CA GLY A 213 0.47 -12.14 19.69
C GLY A 213 1.14 -11.82 18.36
N GLU A 214 1.18 -12.74 17.40
CA GLU A 214 1.73 -12.49 16.06
C GLU A 214 0.78 -11.64 15.21
N TYR A 215 1.36 -10.69 14.48
CA TYR A 215 0.68 -9.83 13.51
C TYR A 215 0.36 -10.60 12.22
N PHE A 216 -0.77 -10.25 11.61
CA PHE A 216 -1.13 -10.68 10.26
C PHE A 216 -1.96 -9.65 9.52
N GLU A 217 -1.85 -9.67 8.19
CA GLU A 217 -2.72 -8.92 7.28
C GLU A 217 -3.58 -9.92 6.52
N PRO A 218 -4.92 -9.88 6.67
CA PRO A 218 -5.77 -10.80 5.96
C PRO A 218 -5.85 -10.42 4.48
N LYS A 219 -5.74 -11.40 3.58
CA LYS A 219 -5.84 -11.17 2.13
C LYS A 219 -7.19 -10.59 1.71
N SER A 220 -8.24 -10.85 2.51
CA SER A 220 -9.59 -10.33 2.28
C SER A 220 -9.72 -8.82 2.51
N ASP A 221 -8.91 -8.25 3.40
CA ASP A 221 -8.87 -6.82 3.69
C ASP A 221 -7.48 -6.42 4.23
N PRO A 222 -6.52 -6.12 3.34
CA PRO A 222 -5.13 -5.80 3.71
C PRO A 222 -4.95 -4.52 4.54
N GLU A 223 -6.05 -3.82 4.84
CA GLU A 223 -6.06 -2.58 5.60
C GLU A 223 -6.48 -2.80 7.07
N LEU A 224 -6.68 -4.04 7.48
CA LEU A 224 -6.89 -4.41 8.88
C LEU A 224 -5.56 -4.72 9.54
N ASP A 225 -5.34 -4.10 10.70
CA ASP A 225 -4.30 -4.53 11.62
C ASP A 225 -4.84 -5.67 12.46
N CYS A 226 -4.33 -6.87 12.23
CA CYS A 226 -4.77 -8.04 12.96
C CYS A 226 -3.65 -8.69 13.78
N TYR A 227 -4.03 -9.22 14.93
CA TYR A 227 -3.15 -10.00 15.79
C TYR A 227 -3.84 -11.31 16.16
N CYS A 228 -3.10 -12.42 16.07
CA CYS A 228 -3.61 -13.70 16.54
C CYS A 228 -3.81 -13.64 18.06
N MET A 229 -4.98 -14.03 18.55
CA MET A 229 -5.27 -14.08 19.99
C MET A 229 -6.17 -15.29 20.31
N PRO A 230 -6.21 -15.74 21.58
CA PRO A 230 -7.08 -16.83 21.99
C PRO A 230 -8.55 -16.53 21.66
N GLY A 231 -9.25 -17.51 21.10
CA GLY A 231 -10.66 -17.39 20.73
C GLY A 231 -10.93 -16.90 19.32
N TYR A 232 -9.90 -16.71 18.48
CA TYR A 232 -10.08 -16.43 17.06
C TYR A 232 -10.79 -17.58 16.35
N LYS A 233 -11.87 -17.27 15.62
CA LYS A 233 -12.73 -18.26 14.93
C LYS A 233 -12.68 -18.15 13.40
N GLY A 234 -11.69 -17.47 12.85
CA GLY A 234 -11.61 -17.21 11.40
C GLY A 234 -12.33 -15.94 10.95
N GLU A 235 -12.71 -15.05 11.88
CA GLU A 235 -13.39 -13.79 11.58
C GLU A 235 -12.48 -12.60 11.90
N ASN A 236 -12.20 -11.78 10.88
CA ASN A 236 -11.34 -10.60 10.98
C ASN A 236 -12.07 -9.40 11.59
N VAL A 237 -12.48 -9.51 12.84
CA VAL A 237 -13.25 -8.51 13.58
C VAL A 237 -12.61 -8.19 14.93
N GLU A 238 -13.09 -7.14 15.61
CA GLU A 238 -12.66 -6.85 16.97
C GLU A 238 -12.93 -8.04 17.91
N PRO A 239 -12.03 -8.35 18.85
CA PRO A 239 -10.82 -7.60 19.21
C PRO A 239 -9.57 -7.94 18.37
N PHE A 240 -9.65 -8.95 17.49
CA PHE A 240 -8.50 -9.50 16.74
C PHE A 240 -7.97 -8.56 15.68
N CYS A 241 -8.88 -7.91 14.98
CA CYS A 241 -8.59 -7.01 13.88
C CYS A 241 -9.22 -5.66 14.13
N LYS A 242 -8.50 -4.60 13.76
CA LYS A 242 -9.04 -3.24 13.76
C LYS A 242 -8.51 -2.49 12.54
N ARG A 243 -9.36 -1.65 11.97
CA ARG A 243 -8.92 -0.71 10.94
C ARG A 243 -8.24 0.49 11.62
N PRO A 244 -7.03 0.89 11.20
CA PRO A 244 -6.41 2.10 11.70
C PRO A 244 -7.27 3.32 11.32
N LYS A 245 -7.31 4.32 12.20
CA LYS A 245 -8.12 5.54 12.04
C LYS A 245 -7.62 6.42 10.91
N HIS A 246 -6.31 6.42 10.69
CA HIS A 246 -5.70 6.96 9.48
C HIS A 246 -4.67 5.97 8.95
N ARG A 247 -4.38 6.04 7.64
CA ARG A 247 -3.45 5.09 7.02
C ARG A 247 -2.03 5.39 7.48
N TYR A 248 -1.29 4.36 7.88
CA TYR A 248 0.10 4.48 8.35
C TYR A 248 1.04 5.15 7.35
N CYS A 249 0.70 5.03 6.06
CA CYS A 249 1.50 5.49 4.94
C CYS A 249 1.01 6.81 4.36
N SER A 250 0.10 7.51 5.03
CA SER A 250 -0.42 8.80 4.56
C SER A 250 0.70 9.84 4.47
N PRO A 251 1.06 10.31 3.25
CA PRO A 251 2.06 11.35 3.10
C PRO A 251 1.60 12.69 3.69
N LEU A 252 0.29 12.95 3.71
CA LEU A 252 -0.27 14.16 4.32
C LEU A 252 -0.08 14.20 5.83
N PHE A 253 -0.10 13.04 6.49
CA PHE A 253 0.14 12.97 7.93
C PHE A 253 1.63 13.14 8.26
N ARG A 254 2.52 12.45 7.51
CA ARG A 254 3.95 12.38 7.82
C ARG A 254 4.80 13.50 7.23
N ASN A 255 4.48 13.97 6.02
CA ASN A 255 5.23 15.01 5.32
C ASN A 255 4.35 15.73 4.26
N PRO A 256 3.41 16.57 4.71
CA PRO A 256 2.53 17.31 3.80
C PRO A 256 3.30 18.31 2.93
N GLY A 257 4.44 18.83 3.41
CA GLY A 257 5.31 19.72 2.65
C GLY A 257 5.79 19.11 1.33
N SER A 258 6.17 17.83 1.36
CA SER A 258 6.55 17.08 0.14
C SER A 258 5.38 16.92 -0.85
N VAL A 259 4.15 16.75 -0.36
CA VAL A 259 2.96 16.69 -1.22
C VAL A 259 2.73 18.03 -1.91
N LEU A 260 2.80 19.12 -1.14
CA LEU A 260 2.62 20.49 -1.65
C LEU A 260 3.68 20.90 -2.68
N LYS A 261 4.90 20.39 -2.54
CA LYS A 261 6.02 20.62 -3.46
C LYS A 261 6.01 19.70 -4.69
N GLN A 262 4.97 18.88 -4.85
CA GLN A 262 4.84 17.92 -5.96
C GLN A 262 6.03 16.96 -6.03
N CYS A 263 6.49 16.49 -4.87
CA CYS A 263 7.58 15.53 -4.75
C CYS A 263 7.12 14.13 -5.15
N ALA A 264 8.05 13.30 -5.61
CA ALA A 264 7.80 11.95 -6.07
C ALA A 264 7.93 10.93 -4.92
N PRO A 265 7.02 9.95 -4.77
CA PRO A 265 7.22 8.84 -3.84
C PRO A 265 8.42 7.97 -4.26
N VAL A 266 9.24 7.58 -3.28
CA VAL A 266 10.42 6.74 -3.47
C VAL A 266 10.22 5.39 -2.79
N PHE A 267 10.48 4.32 -3.53
CA PHE A 267 10.40 2.94 -3.10
C PHE A 267 11.78 2.28 -3.11
N TYR A 268 12.00 1.29 -2.23
CA TYR A 268 13.17 0.43 -2.33
C TYR A 268 13.07 -0.50 -3.55
N ASP A 269 14.20 -1.05 -3.98
CA ASP A 269 14.28 -1.97 -5.13
C ASP A 269 13.29 -3.16 -5.02
N GLY A 270 13.17 -3.75 -3.83
CA GLY A 270 12.25 -4.87 -3.58
C GLY A 270 10.81 -4.48 -3.25
N GLN A 271 10.49 -3.20 -3.09
CA GLN A 271 9.13 -2.76 -2.77
C GLN A 271 8.26 -2.68 -4.02
N ASN A 272 7.00 -3.12 -3.89
CA ASN A 272 6.01 -2.96 -4.93
C ASN A 272 5.33 -1.59 -4.78
N SER A 273 5.63 -0.65 -5.68
CA SER A 273 5.09 0.72 -5.65
C SER A 273 3.55 0.79 -5.62
N ARG A 274 2.88 -0.26 -6.08
CA ARG A 274 1.42 -0.35 -6.14
C ARG A 274 0.78 -0.61 -4.79
N THR A 275 1.40 -1.45 -3.97
CA THR A 275 0.82 -2.03 -2.75
C THR A 275 1.58 -1.67 -1.48
N ASP A 276 2.81 -1.19 -1.63
CA ASP A 276 3.69 -0.90 -0.51
C ASP A 276 3.73 0.60 -0.26
N CYS A 277 4.30 0.96 0.88
CA CYS A 277 4.43 2.35 1.28
C CYS A 277 5.76 2.90 0.80
N SER A 278 5.74 4.11 0.23
CA SER A 278 6.96 4.82 -0.12
C SER A 278 7.77 5.08 1.15
N TYR A 279 9.05 4.72 1.15
CA TYR A 279 9.91 4.91 2.32
C TYR A 279 10.39 6.36 2.44
N ALA A 280 10.44 7.09 1.32
CA ALA A 280 10.85 8.49 1.27
C ALA A 280 10.16 9.21 0.12
N THR A 281 10.43 10.51 0.00
CA THR A 281 10.02 11.36 -1.11
C THR A 281 11.23 12.04 -1.72
N ARG A 282 11.29 12.12 -3.05
CA ARG A 282 12.29 12.90 -3.78
C ARG A 282 11.65 14.22 -4.19
N CYS A 283 12.25 15.34 -3.81
CA CYS A 283 11.75 16.66 -4.19
C CYS A 283 12.56 17.26 -5.34
N PRO A 284 11.95 18.17 -6.13
CA PRO A 284 12.63 18.85 -7.22
C PRO A 284 13.80 19.71 -6.74
N ASN A 285 14.89 19.71 -7.49
CA ASN A 285 16.05 20.55 -7.33
C ASN A 285 16.36 21.28 -8.66
N ALA A 286 17.25 22.28 -8.62
CA ALA A 286 17.55 23.11 -9.79
C ALA A 286 18.27 22.39 -10.94
N ASN A 287 18.87 21.22 -10.68
CA ASN A 287 19.60 20.43 -11.68
C ASN A 287 18.71 19.37 -12.36
N ASP A 288 17.45 19.25 -11.93
CA ASP A 288 16.52 18.28 -12.49
C ASP A 288 16.20 18.55 -13.95
N THR A 289 16.26 17.48 -14.74
CA THR A 289 15.95 17.50 -16.18
C THR A 289 15.22 16.23 -16.57
N ILE A 290 14.39 16.32 -17.61
CA ILE A 290 13.60 15.21 -18.11
C ILE A 290 14.36 14.53 -19.26
N ILE A 291 14.38 13.20 -19.23
CA ILE A 291 14.76 12.35 -20.35
C ILE A 291 13.48 11.89 -21.04
N HIS A 292 13.19 12.48 -22.19
CA HIS A 292 12.00 12.13 -22.96
C HIS A 292 12.14 10.75 -23.62
N LYS A 293 11.11 9.91 -23.47
CA LYS A 293 11.07 8.54 -24.02
C LYS A 293 9.98 8.33 -25.07
N HIS A 294 9.26 9.39 -25.45
CA HIS A 294 8.21 9.30 -26.45
C HIS A 294 8.76 9.12 -27.88
N ASP A 295 8.07 8.33 -28.70
CA ASP A 295 8.33 8.25 -30.14
C ASP A 295 7.95 9.57 -30.83
N ASN A 296 8.88 10.16 -31.57
CA ASN A 296 8.68 11.40 -32.36
C ASN A 296 7.56 11.32 -33.42
N THR A 297 6.93 10.16 -33.60
CA THR A 297 5.89 9.88 -34.60
C THR A 297 4.47 9.85 -34.03
N LYS A 298 4.29 9.89 -32.70
CA LYS A 298 2.97 9.96 -32.06
C LYS A 298 2.61 11.41 -31.71
N ALA A 299 1.32 11.73 -31.81
CA ALA A 299 0.81 13.00 -31.30
C ALA A 299 1.18 13.15 -29.81
N ILE A 300 1.87 14.23 -29.49
CA ILE A 300 2.28 14.54 -28.12
C ILE A 300 1.00 14.85 -27.33
N GLU A 301 0.76 14.11 -26.25
CA GLU A 301 -0.35 14.42 -25.33
C GLU A 301 -0.13 15.82 -24.77
N THR A 302 -1.17 16.65 -24.77
CA THR A 302 -1.10 18.07 -24.33
C THR A 302 -1.94 18.32 -23.09
N ASP A 303 -2.74 17.34 -22.69
CA ASP A 303 -3.53 17.38 -21.47
C ASP A 303 -2.64 17.14 -20.24
N GLU A 304 -2.39 18.20 -19.47
CA GLU A 304 -1.61 18.13 -18.22
C GLU A 304 -2.21 17.15 -17.20
N GLY A 305 -3.53 16.90 -17.23
CA GLY A 305 -4.21 15.92 -16.37
C GLY A 305 -3.80 14.47 -16.63
N LYS A 306 -3.04 14.23 -17.71
CA LYS A 306 -2.48 12.94 -18.10
C LYS A 306 -0.95 12.92 -18.06
N MET A 307 -0.34 13.91 -17.41
CA MET A 307 1.11 14.02 -17.23
C MET A 307 1.45 13.93 -15.75
N CYS A 308 2.66 13.45 -15.45
CA CYS A 308 3.18 13.56 -14.11
C CYS A 308 3.82 14.93 -13.90
N ARG A 309 3.59 15.52 -12.74
CA ARG A 309 4.19 16.76 -12.28
C ARG A 309 5.23 16.47 -11.20
N PHE A 310 6.41 17.06 -11.38
CA PHE A 310 7.52 16.99 -10.44
C PHE A 310 8.07 18.39 -10.20
N GLY A 311 7.58 19.05 -9.15
CA GLY A 311 7.69 20.51 -9.03
C GLY A 311 7.05 21.20 -10.23
N ASP A 312 7.87 21.96 -10.97
CA ASP A 312 7.46 22.66 -12.19
C ASP A 312 7.66 21.83 -13.46
N LEU A 313 8.29 20.66 -13.37
CA LEU A 313 8.54 19.77 -14.50
C LEU A 313 7.28 18.97 -14.85
N LEU A 314 6.94 18.94 -16.14
CA LEU A 314 5.85 18.12 -16.70
C LEU A 314 6.42 16.97 -17.50
N MET A 315 6.05 15.75 -17.12
CA MET A 315 6.57 14.51 -17.68
C MET A 315 5.44 13.74 -18.38
N HIS A 316 5.66 13.36 -19.64
CA HIS A 316 4.77 12.43 -20.33
C HIS A 316 4.92 11.03 -19.75
N ILE A 317 3.87 10.20 -19.89
CA ILE A 317 3.94 8.79 -19.48
C ILE A 317 5.12 8.10 -20.20
N GLY A 318 6.00 7.48 -19.43
CA GLY A 318 7.23 6.85 -19.88
C GLY A 318 8.48 7.72 -19.79
N ASP A 319 8.34 9.04 -19.64
CA ASP A 319 9.49 9.94 -19.43
C ASP A 319 10.17 9.64 -18.09
N GLU A 320 11.48 9.88 -18.04
CA GLU A 320 12.33 9.59 -16.88
C GLU A 320 13.00 10.87 -16.36
N LEU A 321 13.26 10.96 -15.05
CA LEU A 321 14.12 12.01 -14.51
C LEU A 321 15.58 11.59 -14.68
N LYS A 322 16.44 12.55 -15.03
CA LYS A 322 17.88 12.32 -15.07
C LYS A 322 18.39 11.97 -13.67
N GLU A 323 19.14 10.88 -13.57
CA GLU A 323 19.74 10.42 -12.31
C GLU A 323 20.95 11.29 -11.93
N GLY A 324 21.28 11.33 -10.62
CA GLY A 324 22.50 11.98 -10.12
C GLY A 324 22.50 13.51 -10.14
N THR A 325 21.33 14.15 -10.06
CA THR A 325 21.17 15.61 -9.94
C THR A 325 21.51 16.14 -8.54
N ASP A 326 21.45 15.25 -7.54
CA ASP A 326 21.84 15.40 -6.14
C ASP A 326 22.31 14.04 -5.56
N PRO A 327 22.96 14.00 -4.38
CA PRO A 327 23.46 12.74 -3.79
C PRO A 327 22.39 11.68 -3.57
N GLN A 328 21.17 12.06 -3.17
CA GLN A 328 20.07 11.13 -2.92
C GLN A 328 19.52 10.55 -4.24
N SER A 329 19.59 11.30 -5.33
CA SER A 329 19.12 10.92 -6.67
C SER A 329 20.13 10.10 -7.50
N SER A 330 21.36 9.92 -7.02
CA SER A 330 22.44 9.22 -7.74
C SER A 330 22.20 7.73 -7.97
N CYS A 331 21.28 7.13 -7.21
CA CYS A 331 21.01 5.70 -7.17
C CYS A 331 19.49 5.42 -7.20
N MET A 332 18.74 6.21 -7.95
CA MET A 332 17.30 5.97 -8.12
C MET A 332 16.85 6.28 -9.53
N LYS A 333 15.89 5.48 -9.99
CA LYS A 333 15.21 5.67 -11.26
C LYS A 333 13.82 6.23 -11.00
N CYS A 334 13.47 7.37 -11.60
CA CYS A 334 12.14 7.93 -11.53
C CYS A 334 11.49 7.94 -12.91
N VAL A 335 10.27 7.41 -13.01
CA VAL A 335 9.52 7.28 -14.27
C VAL A 335 8.11 7.80 -14.06
N CYS A 336 7.57 8.52 -15.05
CA CYS A 336 6.15 8.82 -15.09
C CYS A 336 5.36 7.57 -15.55
N GLU A 337 4.96 6.72 -14.61
CA GLU A 337 4.17 5.51 -14.92
C GLU A 337 2.66 5.78 -14.90
N LEU A 338 2.19 6.56 -13.93
CA LEU A 338 0.79 6.88 -13.72
C LEU A 338 0.68 8.29 -13.11
N PRO A 339 0.07 9.26 -13.80
CA PRO A 339 -0.16 10.61 -13.27
C PRO A 339 -0.97 10.62 -11.95
N PRO A 340 -0.80 11.65 -11.09
CA PRO A 340 -0.12 12.93 -11.35
C PRO A 340 1.35 13.03 -10.87
N HIS A 341 1.93 12.03 -10.23
CA HIS A 341 3.33 12.09 -9.76
C HIS A 341 4.19 11.00 -10.41
N PRO A 342 5.48 11.26 -10.71
CA PRO A 342 6.37 10.19 -11.13
C PRO A 342 6.64 9.24 -9.97
N THR A 343 6.96 7.99 -10.29
CA THR A 343 7.31 6.95 -9.31
C THR A 343 8.82 6.77 -9.31
N CYS A 344 9.44 6.89 -8.14
CA CYS A 344 10.88 6.66 -7.99
C CYS A 344 11.16 5.33 -7.31
N GLN A 345 12.13 4.59 -7.82
CA GLN A 345 12.59 3.34 -7.24
C GLN A 345 14.11 3.37 -7.10
N LYS A 346 14.61 3.02 -5.91
CA LYS A 346 16.04 2.81 -5.71
C LYS A 346 16.50 1.65 -6.59
N ARG A 347 17.66 1.82 -7.19
CA ARG A 347 18.34 0.72 -7.89
C ARG A 347 19.05 -0.19 -6.88
N THR A 348 19.38 -1.39 -7.31
CA THR A 348 20.20 -2.30 -6.50
C THR A 348 21.58 -1.69 -6.24
N ASP A 349 22.18 -2.03 -5.10
CA ASP A 349 23.54 -1.59 -4.75
C ASP A 349 24.59 -1.97 -5.81
N ARG A 350 24.34 -3.06 -6.56
CA ARG A 350 25.19 -3.52 -7.66
C ARG A 350 25.14 -2.60 -8.89
N GLU A 351 23.98 -2.00 -9.16
CA GLU A 351 23.79 -1.08 -10.29
C GLU A 351 24.30 0.32 -9.98
N CYS A 352 24.28 0.74 -8.72
CA CYS A 352 24.62 2.11 -8.35
C CYS A 352 26.11 2.39 -8.26
N GLY A 353 26.95 1.38 -8.04
CA GLY A 353 28.37 1.56 -7.75
C GLY A 353 28.56 2.31 -6.41
N PHE A 354 29.15 1.65 -5.42
CA PHE A 354 29.36 2.25 -4.09
C PHE A 354 30.02 3.64 -4.15
N LEU A 355 29.25 4.70 -3.90
CA LEU A 355 29.72 6.03 -3.54
C LEU A 355 29.47 6.32 -2.04
N TRP A 356 29.73 5.32 -1.19
CA TRP A 356 29.95 5.51 0.25
C TRP A 356 31.35 5.01 0.61
N ASN A 357 32.37 5.60 -0.02
CA ASN A 357 33.71 5.65 0.56
C ASN A 357 33.95 7.11 0.91
N LEU A 358 33.63 7.49 2.15
CA LEU A 358 34.18 8.63 2.90
C LEU A 358 33.41 8.73 4.24
N SER A 359 33.79 7.91 5.22
CA SER A 359 33.70 8.22 6.67
C SER A 359 34.15 7.11 7.61
N ASP A 360 34.93 6.12 7.15
CA ASP A 360 35.66 5.23 8.06
C ASP A 360 37.16 5.28 7.77
N ASP A 361 37.82 6.34 8.22
CA ASP A 361 39.22 6.27 8.62
C ASP A 361 39.31 5.38 9.88
N MET A 362 39.14 4.07 9.71
CA MET A 362 39.64 3.11 10.67
C MET A 362 41.16 3.08 10.52
N VAL A 363 41.83 3.88 11.34
CA VAL A 363 43.25 3.70 11.65
C VAL A 363 43.46 2.24 12.03
N THR A 364 44.10 1.48 11.15
CA THR A 364 44.56 0.13 11.43
C THR A 364 45.67 0.23 12.48
N VAL A 365 45.31 0.05 13.76
CA VAL A 365 46.29 -0.30 14.78
C VAL A 365 46.52 -1.80 14.67
N GLU A 366 47.71 -2.18 14.19
CA GLU A 366 48.15 -3.57 14.15
C GLU A 366 48.16 -4.18 15.56
N PRO A 367 47.61 -5.39 15.77
CA PRO A 367 47.75 -6.09 17.03
C PRO A 367 49.13 -6.76 17.09
N THR A 368 50.03 -6.21 17.91
CA THR A 368 51.24 -6.94 18.32
C THR A 368 50.88 -7.94 19.41
N ASP A 369 50.78 -9.22 19.03
CA ASP A 369 50.79 -10.34 19.96
C ASP A 369 52.19 -10.50 20.57
N SER A 370 52.30 -10.38 21.90
CA SER A 370 53.10 -11.27 22.76
C SER A 370 53.12 -10.78 24.22
N ILE A 371 52.30 -11.41 25.05
CA ILE A 371 52.53 -11.46 26.50
C ILE A 371 53.16 -12.82 26.79
N THR A 372 54.45 -12.81 27.11
CA THR A 372 55.13 -13.94 27.77
C THR A 372 54.82 -13.93 29.27
N PRO A 373 54.71 -15.10 29.93
CA PRO A 373 54.23 -15.19 31.30
C PRO A 373 55.32 -14.87 32.33
N ILE A 374 54.85 -14.41 33.47
CA ILE A 374 55.57 -13.96 34.67
C ILE A 374 56.52 -15.05 35.21
N ALA A 375 57.68 -14.60 35.69
CA ALA A 375 58.44 -15.24 36.77
C ALA A 375 58.53 -14.27 37.96
#